data_AF-A0A815P8Q5-F1
#
_entry.id   AF-A0A815P8Q5-F1
#
_cell.length_a   1.000
_cell.length_b   1.000
_cell.length_c   1.000
_cell.angle_alpha   90.00
_cell.angle_beta   90.00
_cell.angle_gamma   90.00
#
_symmetry.space_group_name_H-M   'P 1'
#
loop_
_entity.id
_entity.type
_entity.pdbx_description
1 polymer ?
#
loop_
_entity_poly.entity_id
_entity_poly.type
_entity_poly.pdbx_seq_one_letter_code
_entity_poly.pdbx_strand_id
1 'polypeptide(L)' 'TGERRQVLANELGLNEAQIKIWYQNKRAKIKKTSGVRNTLALQLMAQGLYNHTTPNNKNV' A
#
# COMPACT_ATOMS: atom_id res chain seq x y z
N THR A 1 -13.85 15.39 -8.54
CA THR A 1 -12.85 14.53 -7.84
C THR A 1 -11.42 15.10 -7.80
N GLY A 2 -11.16 16.29 -8.35
CA GLY A 2 -9.85 16.98 -8.26
C GLY A 2 -9.73 17.91 -7.04
N GLU A 3 -10.76 18.71 -6.75
CA GLU A 3 -10.73 19.71 -5.66
C GLU A 3 -10.34 19.15 -4.30
N ARG A 4 -10.95 18.03 -3.87
CA ARG A 4 -10.59 17.40 -2.58
C ARG A 4 -9.13 16.95 -2.52
N ARG A 5 -8.53 16.65 -3.67
CA ARG A 5 -7.12 16.28 -3.79
C ARG A 5 -6.21 17.52 -3.67
N GLN A 6 -6.64 18.64 -4.25
CA GLN A 6 -5.96 19.94 -4.15
C GLN A 6 -5.98 20.48 -2.72
N VAL A 7 -7.14 20.40 -2.05
CA VAL A 7 -7.31 20.81 -0.65
C VAL A 7 -6.39 19.98 0.25
N LEU A 8 -6.41 18.65 0.10
CA LEU A 8 -5.57 17.75 0.88
C LEU A 8 -4.07 17.95 0.58
N ALA A 9 -3.72 18.24 -0.67
CA ALA A 9 -2.36 18.59 -1.07
C ALA A 9 -1.89 19.86 -0.34
N ASN A 10 -2.70 20.92 -0.35
CA ASN A 10 -2.39 22.18 0.33
C ASN A 10 -2.33 22.04 1.86
N GLU A 11 -3.29 21.34 2.47
CA GLU A 11 -3.32 21.10 3.93
C GLU A 11 -2.09 20.33 4.43
N LEU A 12 -1.58 19.40 3.62
CA LEU A 12 -0.43 18.57 3.97
C LEU A 12 0.91 19.12 3.46
N GLY A 13 0.90 20.23 2.71
CA GLY A 13 2.11 20.77 2.06
C GLY A 13 2.71 19.81 1.02
N LEU A 14 1.87 19.02 0.35
CA LEU A 14 2.25 18.00 -0.63
C LEU A 14 1.76 18.36 -2.03
N ASN A 15 2.38 17.81 -3.06
CA ASN A 15 1.89 17.88 -4.43
C ASN A 15 0.78 16.83 -4.66
N GLU A 16 -0.14 17.10 -5.59
CA GLU A 16 -1.14 16.16 -6.07
C GLU A 16 -0.58 14.80 -6.50
N ALA A 17 0.64 14.78 -7.06
CA ALA A 17 1.34 13.54 -7.41
C ALA A 17 1.59 12.65 -6.18
N GLN A 18 2.01 13.26 -5.05
CA GLN A 18 2.23 12.54 -3.80
C GLN A 18 0.91 12.05 -3.20
N ILE A 19 -0.16 12.84 -3.30
CA ILE A 19 -1.50 12.41 -2.90
C ILE A 19 -1.96 11.21 -3.74
N LYS A 20 -1.72 11.21 -5.06
CA LYS A 20 -2.01 10.06 -5.93
C LYS A 20 -1.25 8.81 -5.50
N ILE A 21 0.06 8.92 -5.28
CA ILE A 21 0.91 7.79 -4.82
C ILE A 21 0.43 7.29 -3.45
N TRP A 22 0.06 8.18 -2.54
CA TRP A 22 -0.48 7.80 -1.23
C TRP A 22 -1.77 6.99 -1.35
N TYR A 23 -2.73 7.41 -2.18
CA TYR A 23 -3.96 6.65 -2.40
C TYR A 23 -3.70 5.30 -3.06
N GLN A 24 -2.72 5.21 -3.97
CA GLN A 24 -2.28 3.94 -4.56
C GLN A 24 -1.71 3.02 -3.48
N ASN A 25 -0.82 3.52 -2.62
CA ASN A 25 -0.23 2.76 -1.52
C ASN A 25 -1.28 2.34 -0.49
N LYS A 26 -2.23 3.22 -0.15
CA LYS A 26 -3.35 2.90 0.73
C LYS A 26 -4.19 1.75 0.18
N ARG A 27 -4.55 1.79 -1.10
CA ARG A 27 -5.28 0.70 -1.77
C ARG A 27 -4.46 -0.59 -1.81
N ALA A 28 -3.17 -0.52 -2.10
CA ALA A 28 -2.28 -1.67 -2.10
C ALA A 28 -2.20 -2.32 -0.71
N LYS A 29 -2.13 -1.51 0.36
CA LYS A 29 -2.16 -2.00 1.75
C LYS A 29 -3.47 -2.71 2.06
N ILE A 30 -4.62 -2.12 1.70
CA ILE A 30 -5.94 -2.74 1.88
C ILE A 30 -6.00 -4.09 1.17
N LYS A 31 -5.53 -4.16 -0.09
CA LYS A 31 -5.49 -5.41 -0.87
C LYS A 31 -4.57 -6.46 -0.26
N LYS A 32 -3.44 -6.06 0.34
CA LYS A 32 -2.56 -6.96 1.09
C LYS A 32 -3.24 -7.49 2.35
N THR A 33 -3.99 -6.66 3.07
CA THR A 33 -4.66 -7.06 4.32
C THR A 33 -5.97 -7.81 4.09
N SER A 34 -6.66 -7.61 2.97
CA SER A 34 -7.96 -8.23 2.68
C SER A 34 -7.87 -9.72 2.31
N GLY A 35 -6.70 -10.35 2.43
CA GLY A 35 -6.53 -11.80 2.28
C GLY A 35 -6.66 -12.35 0.85
N VAL A 36 -6.99 -11.51 -0.13
CA VAL A 36 -7.06 -11.91 -1.55
C VAL A 36 -5.64 -12.12 -2.07
N ARG A 37 -5.19 -13.37 -2.03
CA ARG A 37 -3.87 -13.77 -2.54
C ARG A 37 -3.87 -13.62 -4.05
N ASN A 38 -3.00 -12.74 -4.55
CA ASN A 38 -2.79 -12.60 -5.98
C ASN A 38 -2.12 -13.87 -6.54
N THR A 39 -2.34 -14.17 -7.82
CA THR A 39 -1.77 -15.33 -8.53
C THR A 39 -0.26 -15.46 -8.33
N LEU A 40 0.47 -14.35 -8.37
CA LEU A 40 1.92 -14.33 -8.12
C LEU A 40 2.26 -14.78 -6.69
N ALA A 41 1.49 -14.36 -5.70
CA ALA A 41 1.70 -14.80 -4.32
C ALA A 41 1.46 -16.30 -4.16
N LEU A 42 0.48 -16.88 -4.87
CA LEU A 42 0.24 -18.33 -4.88
C LEU A 42 1.41 -19.09 -5.51
N GLN A 43 1.94 -18.62 -6.64
CA GLN A 43 3.10 -19.23 -7.30
C GLN A 43 4.36 -19.18 -6.42
N LEU A 44 4.62 -18.04 -5.78
CA LEU A 44 5.76 -17.88 -4.87
C LEU A 44 5.61 -18.76 -3.62
N MET A 45 4.38 -18.96 -3.12
CA MET A 45 4.11 -19.89 -2.02
C MET A 45 4.42 -21.34 -2.44
N ALA A 46 3.97 -21.76 -3.62
CA ALA A 46 4.23 -23.09 -4.14
C ALA A 46 5.73 -23.39 -4.31
N GLN A 47 6.54 -22.36 -4.61
CA GLN A 47 8.00 -22.46 -4.73
C GLN A 47 8.74 -22.29 -3.39
N GLY A 48 8.05 -22.03 -2.28
CA GLY A 48 8.67 -21.76 -0.98
C GLY A 48 9.39 -20.40 -0.88
N LEU A 49 9.15 -19.48 -1.83
CA LEU A 49 9.81 -18.17 -1.91
C LEU A 49 8.98 -17.03 -1.30
N TYR A 50 7.75 -17.32 -0.85
CA TYR A 50 6.84 -16.31 -0.30
C TYR A 50 7.09 -16.06 1.20
N ASN A 51 8.09 -15.23 1.49
CA ASN A 51 8.39 -14.77 2.84
C ASN A 51 7.41 -13.68 3.28
N HIS A 52 6.52 -13.99 4.22
CA HIS A 52 5.53 -13.07 4.80
C HIS A 52 5.89 -12.63 6.23
N THR A 53 7.17 -12.65 6.59
CA THR A 53 7.64 -11.97 7.80
C THR A 53 7.68 -10.47 7.48
N THR A 54 6.58 -9.75 7.73
CA THR A 54 6.76 -8.33 8.08
C THR A 54 7.56 -8.35 9.37
N PRO A 55 8.82 -7.87 9.43
CA PRO A 55 9.41 -7.62 10.73
C PRO A 55 8.51 -6.57 11.38
N ASN A 56 7.71 -7.02 12.36
CA ASN A 56 7.09 -6.13 13.31
C ASN A 56 8.27 -5.52 14.09
N ASN A 57 8.91 -4.50 13.54
CA ASN A 57 9.84 -3.69 14.30
C ASN A 57 9.01 -2.77 15.22
N LYS A 58 8.41 -3.40 16.22
CA LYS A 58 8.06 -2.81 17.50
C LYS A 58 8.91 -3.53 18.54
N ASN A 59 10.17 -3.13 18.66
CA ASN A 59 10.87 -3.20 19.94
C ASN A 59 12.09 -2.28 19.87
N VAL A 60 12.01 -1.22 20.70
CA VAL A 60 13.07 -0.45 21.37
C VAL A 60 14.38 -0.26 20.61
#